data_AF-A0A376RNM7-F1
#
_entry.id   AF-A0A376RNM7-F1
#
_cell.length_a   1.000
_cell.length_b   1.000
_cell.length_c   1.000
_cell.angle_alpha   90.00
_cell.angle_beta   90.00
_cell.angle_gamma   90.00
#
_symmetry.space_group_name_H-M   'P 1'
#
loop_
_entity.id
_entity.type
_entity.pdbx_description
1 polymer ?
#
loop_
_entity_poly.entity_id
_entity_poly.type
_entity_poly.pdbx_seq_one_letter_code
_entity_poly.pdbx_strand_id
1 'polypeptide(L)'
;MALANAPFNEALTIPLTDNAQLDLSLRQLLLQLVVKREALGTVLRSRSEDIGQSSVNTLSSNLSYNLGVYNNQLRNGGSNTSSYLSLNNVTALREHHVVLDGSLYGIGSGQQDSELYKAMYERDFAGHRFAGGMLDTWNLQSLGPMTAISAGKIYGLSWGNQASSTIFDSSQSATPVIAFLPAAGEVHLTRDGRLLSVQNFTMGNHEVDTRGLPYGIYDVEVEVIVNGRVISKRPQRVNKLFSRGRGVGAPLAWQVWGGSFHMDRWSENGKKTRPAKEVG
;
A
#
# COMPACT_ATOMS: atom_id res chain seq x y z
N MET A 1 -21.86 26.26 23.65
CA MET A 1 -22.57 27.00 24.71
C MET A 1 -22.26 26.32 26.03
N ALA A 2 -21.77 27.06 27.02
CA ALA A 2 -21.53 26.53 28.36
C ALA A 2 -22.85 26.53 29.14
N LEU A 3 -23.27 25.37 29.66
CA LEU A 3 -24.43 25.24 30.55
C LEU A 3 -24.06 25.81 31.92
N ALA A 4 -24.20 27.12 32.09
CA ALA A 4 -24.16 27.72 33.41
C ALA A 4 -25.60 27.95 33.89
N ASN A 5 -26.03 27.18 34.90
CA ASN A 5 -27.27 27.37 35.67
C ASN A 5 -28.60 27.20 34.93
N ALA A 6 -28.75 26.18 34.08
CA ALA A 6 -30.06 25.81 33.52
C ALA A 6 -30.86 24.96 34.55
N PRO A 7 -32.07 25.41 34.98
CA PRO A 7 -32.93 24.59 35.83
C PRO A 7 -33.57 23.44 35.03
N PHE A 8 -33.86 22.32 35.70
CA PHE A 8 -34.68 21.25 35.12
C PHE A 8 -36.11 21.76 34.90
N ASN A 9 -36.72 21.36 33.78
CA ASN A 9 -38.12 21.67 33.50
C ASN A 9 -39.08 20.79 34.34
N GLU A 10 -40.40 20.97 34.16
CA GLU A 10 -41.43 20.18 34.85
C GLU A 10 -41.35 18.67 34.59
N ALA A 11 -40.77 18.29 33.45
CA ALA A 11 -40.49 16.91 33.08
C ALA A 11 -39.13 16.40 33.61
N LEU A 12 -38.44 17.17 34.45
CA LEU A 12 -37.11 16.88 34.99
C LEU A 12 -36.02 16.68 33.92
N THR A 13 -36.12 17.41 32.81
CA THR A 13 -35.17 17.37 31.70
C THR A 13 -34.50 18.72 31.44
N ILE A 14 -33.27 18.69 30.91
CA ILE A 14 -32.54 19.87 30.39
C ILE A 14 -32.10 19.56 28.96
N PRO A 15 -32.64 20.24 27.94
CA PRO A 15 -32.17 20.09 26.57
C PRO A 15 -30.78 20.72 26.42
N LEU A 16 -29.82 19.97 25.85
CA LEU A 16 -28.47 20.45 25.57
C LEU A 16 -28.33 20.91 24.11
N THR A 17 -28.83 20.08 23.19
CA THR A 17 -28.90 20.31 21.74
C THR A 17 -30.13 19.60 21.18
N ASP A 18 -30.46 19.78 19.90
CA ASP A 18 -31.55 19.05 19.23
C ASP A 18 -31.41 17.52 19.32
N ASN A 19 -30.20 17.03 19.62
CA ASN A 19 -29.87 15.61 19.67
C ASN A 19 -29.36 15.14 21.03
N ALA A 20 -29.38 15.96 22.08
CA ALA A 20 -28.93 15.56 23.42
C ALA A 20 -29.71 16.28 24.52
N GLN A 21 -30.09 15.55 25.57
CA GLN A 21 -30.77 16.08 26.76
C GLN A 21 -30.28 15.39 28.03
N LEU A 22 -30.32 16.08 29.16
CA LEU A 22 -30.17 15.49 30.50
C LEU A 22 -31.55 15.17 31.07
N ASP A 23 -31.67 14.03 31.75
CA ASP A 23 -32.90 13.57 32.41
C ASP A 23 -32.57 13.19 33.86
N LEU A 24 -33.32 13.74 34.82
CA LEU A 24 -33.14 13.51 36.25
C LEU A 24 -34.28 12.66 36.81
N SER A 25 -33.99 11.41 37.16
CA SER A 25 -34.93 10.53 37.85
C SER A 25 -34.79 10.69 39.36
N LEU A 26 -35.71 11.44 39.99
CA LEU A 26 -35.73 11.63 41.45
C LEU A 26 -36.01 10.34 42.23
N ARG A 27 -36.71 9.36 41.62
CA ARG A 27 -36.98 8.06 42.26
C ARG A 27 -35.71 7.23 42.47
N GLN A 28 -34.76 7.35 41.55
CA GLN A 28 -33.51 6.59 41.56
C GLN A 28 -32.29 7.46 41.90
N LEU A 29 -32.52 8.77 42.13
CA LEU A 29 -31.47 9.79 42.31
C LEU A 29 -30.40 9.74 41.21
N LEU A 30 -30.84 9.53 39.97
CA LEU A 30 -29.95 9.25 38.85
C LEU A 30 -30.12 10.29 37.74
N LEU A 31 -29.01 10.91 37.34
CA LEU A 31 -28.92 11.84 36.22
C LEU A 31 -28.40 11.11 34.98
N GLN A 32 -29.16 11.14 33.88
CA GLN A 32 -28.82 10.48 32.63
C GLN A 32 -28.60 11.50 31.52
N LEU A 33 -27.57 11.26 30.69
CA LEU A 33 -27.40 11.95 29.42
C LEU A 33 -28.00 11.10 28.31
N VAL A 34 -29.09 11.57 27.71
CA VAL A 34 -29.77 10.93 26.59
C VAL A 34 -29.31 11.60 25.29
N VAL A 35 -28.59 10.85 24.45
CA VAL A 35 -28.08 11.34 23.16
C VAL A 35 -28.70 10.51 22.03
N LYS A 36 -29.20 11.19 20.99
CA LYS A 36 -29.65 10.50 19.77
C LYS A 36 -28.45 9.85 19.09
N ARG A 37 -28.64 8.62 18.61
CA ARG A 37 -27.58 7.82 17.96
C ARG A 37 -26.87 8.57 16.82
N GLU A 38 -27.61 9.37 16.05
CA GLU A 38 -27.12 10.13 14.90
C GLU A 38 -26.12 11.22 15.29
N ALA A 39 -26.17 11.71 16.53
CA ALA A 39 -25.25 12.75 17.02
C ALA A 39 -23.92 12.20 17.56
N LEU A 40 -23.77 10.88 17.64
CA LEU A 40 -22.50 10.25 17.99
C LEU A 40 -21.73 9.95 16.71
N GLY A 41 -20.71 10.77 16.42
CA GLY A 41 -19.82 10.54 15.29
C GLY A 41 -19.18 9.16 15.36
N THR A 42 -19.11 8.46 14.23
CA THR A 42 -18.43 7.16 14.13
C THR A 42 -16.93 7.39 14.10
N VAL A 43 -16.20 6.86 15.08
CA VAL A 43 -14.74 6.85 15.04
C VAL A 43 -14.30 5.71 14.12
N LEU A 44 -13.92 6.06 12.89
CA LEU A 44 -13.31 5.15 11.93
C LEU A 44 -11.82 4.98 12.25
N ARG A 45 -11.29 3.76 12.09
CA ARG A 45 -9.87 3.47 12.24
C ARG A 45 -9.11 3.86 10.98
N SER A 46 -7.88 4.36 11.14
CA SER A 46 -7.00 4.64 9.99
C SER A 46 -6.68 3.35 9.23
N ARG A 47 -6.75 3.39 7.90
CA ARG A 47 -6.53 2.23 7.00
C ARG A 47 -5.27 2.36 6.14
N SER A 48 -4.50 3.42 6.34
CA SER A 48 -3.23 3.67 5.66
C SER A 48 -2.24 4.29 6.63
N GLU A 49 -1.03 3.78 6.63
CA GLU A 49 0.09 4.35 7.39
C GLU A 49 1.23 4.62 6.40
N ASP A 50 1.70 5.86 6.39
CA ASP A 50 2.89 6.26 5.65
C ASP A 50 4.11 5.80 6.44
N ILE A 51 5.05 5.12 5.78
CA ILE A 51 6.28 4.64 6.42
C ILE A 51 7.14 5.83 6.88
N GLY A 52 6.87 7.04 6.34
CA GLY A 52 7.46 8.29 6.82
C GLY A 52 8.89 8.50 6.32
N GLN A 53 9.62 9.41 6.99
CA GLN A 53 11.02 9.69 6.66
C GLN A 53 11.92 8.51 7.04
N SER A 54 12.96 8.28 6.23
CA SER A 54 13.92 7.23 6.49
C SER A 54 14.58 7.42 7.86
N SER A 55 14.56 6.37 8.68
CA SER A 55 15.24 6.32 9.97
C SER A 55 16.78 6.29 9.83
N VAL A 56 17.28 6.09 8.60
CA VAL A 56 18.71 5.96 8.30
C VAL A 56 19.17 7.18 7.51
N ASN A 57 20.03 7.99 8.14
CA ASN A 57 20.66 9.16 7.53
C ASN A 57 22.08 8.88 7.02
N THR A 58 22.45 7.63 6.84
CA THR A 58 23.77 7.22 6.36
C THR A 58 23.70 6.74 4.92
N LEU A 59 24.75 6.99 4.15
CA LEU A 59 24.90 6.43 2.82
C LEU A 59 25.09 4.91 2.95
N SER A 60 24.30 4.15 2.19
CA SER A 60 24.41 2.70 2.10
C SER A 60 24.54 2.30 0.64
N SER A 61 25.29 1.22 0.36
CA SER A 61 25.42 0.71 -1.00
C SER A 61 25.51 -0.80 -0.96
N ASN A 62 24.82 -1.45 -1.88
CA ASN A 62 24.91 -2.88 -2.12
C ASN A 62 25.43 -3.11 -3.54
N LEU A 63 26.57 -3.78 -3.68
CA LEU A 63 27.18 -4.15 -4.96
C LEU A 63 27.22 -5.66 -5.09
N SER A 64 26.44 -6.18 -6.04
CA SER A 64 26.47 -7.58 -6.46
C SER A 64 27.27 -7.70 -7.75
N TYR A 65 28.23 -8.61 -7.80
CA TYR A 65 29.03 -8.89 -8.99
C TYR A 65 29.02 -10.40 -9.28
N ASN A 66 28.98 -10.76 -10.56
CA ASN A 66 29.05 -12.15 -11.01
C ASN A 66 29.99 -12.27 -12.20
N LEU A 67 31.10 -12.97 -12.01
CA LEU A 67 32.11 -13.23 -13.04
C LEU A 67 32.04 -14.71 -13.44
N GLY A 68 31.81 -14.97 -14.72
CA GLY A 68 31.89 -16.31 -15.29
C GLY A 68 32.90 -16.35 -16.43
N VAL A 69 33.73 -17.39 -16.46
CA VAL A 69 34.65 -17.68 -17.57
C VAL A 69 34.45 -19.11 -17.98
N TYR A 70 34.23 -19.34 -19.27
CA TYR A 70 34.06 -20.67 -19.83
C TYR A 70 34.85 -20.79 -21.12
N ASN A 71 35.48 -21.95 -21.30
CA ASN A 71 36.22 -22.27 -22.51
C ASN A 71 35.48 -23.38 -23.23
N ASN A 72 35.15 -23.14 -24.49
CA ASN A 72 34.56 -24.15 -25.35
C ASN A 72 35.60 -24.61 -26.37
N GLN A 73 35.99 -25.88 -26.27
CA GLN A 73 36.94 -26.53 -27.18
C GLN A 73 36.18 -27.45 -28.12
N LEU A 74 36.08 -27.07 -29.38
CA LEU A 74 35.44 -27.91 -30.40
C LEU A 74 36.48 -28.87 -30.99
N ARG A 75 36.11 -30.15 -31.08
CA ARG A 75 36.99 -31.26 -31.47
C ARG A 75 37.73 -31.06 -32.81
N ASN A 76 37.17 -30.25 -33.72
CA ASN A 76 37.74 -29.89 -35.03
C ASN A 76 37.63 -28.38 -35.37
N GLY A 77 37.45 -27.48 -34.39
CA GLY A 77 37.05 -26.10 -34.70
C GLY A 77 37.38 -25.08 -33.63
N GLY A 78 38.67 -24.83 -33.37
CA GLY A 78 39.13 -23.76 -32.48
C GLY A 78 38.71 -23.90 -31.02
N SER A 79 39.38 -23.14 -30.15
CA SER A 79 38.98 -22.94 -28.76
C SER A 79 38.46 -21.52 -28.61
N ASN A 80 37.22 -21.36 -28.19
CA ASN A 80 36.67 -20.04 -27.88
C ASN A 80 36.56 -19.89 -26.36
N THR A 81 37.26 -18.90 -25.81
CA THR A 81 37.10 -18.51 -24.41
C THR A 81 36.13 -17.35 -24.36
N SER A 82 35.04 -17.54 -23.63
CA SER A 82 34.05 -16.51 -23.40
C SER A 82 33.98 -16.24 -21.90
N SER A 83 33.83 -14.98 -21.56
CA SER A 83 33.75 -14.51 -20.20
C SER A 83 32.65 -13.48 -20.11
N TYR A 84 32.03 -13.36 -18.94
CA TYR A 84 31.07 -12.31 -18.65
C TYR A 84 31.26 -11.82 -17.21
N LEU A 85 31.01 -10.53 -16.99
CA LEU A 85 30.93 -9.90 -15.69
C LEU A 85 29.63 -9.11 -15.62
N SER A 86 28.70 -9.52 -14.77
CA SER A 86 27.51 -8.74 -14.45
C SER A 86 27.72 -7.96 -13.16
N LEU A 87 27.30 -6.70 -13.15
CA LEU A 87 27.40 -5.77 -12.02
C LEU A 87 26.04 -5.15 -11.76
N ASN A 88 25.54 -5.30 -10.53
CA ASN A 88 24.32 -4.65 -10.07
C ASN A 88 24.62 -3.90 -8.76
N ASN A 89 24.40 -2.59 -8.77
CA ASN A 89 24.61 -1.71 -7.64
C ASN A 89 23.34 -0.95 -7.29
N VAL A 90 23.04 -0.88 -5.99
CA VAL A 90 22.04 0.03 -5.44
C VAL A 90 22.70 0.86 -4.35
N THR A 91 22.76 2.17 -4.56
CA THR A 91 23.27 3.12 -3.57
C THR A 91 22.12 3.97 -3.05
N ALA A 92 21.92 3.99 -1.74
CA ALA A 92 20.80 4.66 -1.11
C ALA A 92 21.23 5.65 -0.02
N LEU A 93 20.58 6.81 -0.02
CA LEU A 93 20.66 7.82 1.04
C LEU A 93 19.25 8.28 1.38
N ARG A 94 18.75 7.91 2.56
CA ARG A 94 17.38 8.17 3.00
C ARG A 94 16.33 7.60 2.02
N GLU A 95 15.49 8.46 1.43
CA GLU A 95 14.47 8.12 0.44
C GLU A 95 15.03 8.01 -0.99
N HIS A 96 16.29 8.37 -1.18
CA HIS A 96 16.93 8.46 -2.49
C HIS A 96 17.71 7.20 -2.81
N HIS A 97 17.50 6.66 -4.00
CA HIS A 97 18.11 5.44 -4.48
C HIS A 97 18.69 5.67 -5.87
N VAL A 98 19.91 5.20 -6.09
CA VAL A 98 20.56 5.16 -7.40
C VAL A 98 20.83 3.71 -7.71
N VAL A 99 20.30 3.24 -8.84
CA VAL A 99 20.42 1.86 -9.31
C VAL A 99 21.22 1.84 -10.60
N LEU A 100 22.26 1.02 -10.62
CA LEU A 100 23.11 0.77 -11.79
C LEU A 100 23.15 -0.72 -12.05
N ASP A 101 22.83 -1.14 -13.27
CA ASP A 101 22.84 -2.53 -13.71
C ASP A 101 23.44 -2.64 -15.10
N GLY A 102 24.48 -3.45 -15.26
CA GLY A 102 25.16 -3.66 -16.52
C GLY A 102 25.97 -4.95 -16.54
N SER A 103 26.40 -5.33 -17.75
CA SER A 103 27.24 -6.50 -17.96
C SER A 103 28.29 -6.25 -19.02
N LEU A 104 29.43 -6.92 -18.85
CA LEU A 104 30.56 -6.91 -19.76
C LEU A 104 30.79 -8.33 -20.25
N TYR A 105 30.88 -8.53 -21.55
CA TYR A 105 31.14 -9.82 -22.19
C TYR A 105 32.50 -9.80 -22.90
N GLY A 106 33.16 -10.95 -22.98
CA GLY A 106 34.43 -11.10 -23.69
C GLY A 106 35.63 -10.46 -22.99
N ILE A 107 35.59 -10.34 -21.65
CA ILE A 107 36.73 -9.89 -20.85
C ILE A 107 37.94 -10.82 -21.09
N GLY A 108 38.98 -10.30 -21.75
CA GLY A 108 40.19 -11.06 -22.07
C GLY A 108 40.13 -11.83 -23.41
N SER A 109 39.10 -11.62 -24.24
CA SER A 109 39.04 -12.09 -25.63
C SER A 109 39.11 -10.92 -26.62
N GLY A 110 39.28 -11.22 -27.92
CA GLY A 110 39.35 -10.20 -28.97
C GLY A 110 38.01 -9.53 -29.32
N GLN A 111 36.91 -9.94 -28.70
CA GLN A 111 35.57 -9.41 -28.94
C GLN A 111 34.93 -9.07 -27.59
N GLN A 112 35.13 -7.83 -27.16
CA GLN A 112 34.54 -7.28 -25.94
C GLN A 112 33.24 -6.56 -26.27
N ASP A 113 32.20 -6.81 -25.48
CA ASP A 113 30.92 -6.12 -25.57
C ASP A 113 30.47 -5.65 -24.18
N SER A 114 29.72 -4.56 -24.11
CA SER A 114 29.31 -3.92 -22.86
C SER A 114 27.87 -3.44 -22.96
N GLU A 115 27.02 -3.96 -22.09
CA GLU A 115 25.60 -3.63 -22.08
C GLU A 115 25.21 -2.99 -20.75
N LEU A 116 24.53 -1.85 -20.81
CA LEU A 116 23.96 -1.16 -19.65
C LEU A 116 22.44 -1.32 -19.70
N TYR A 117 21.87 -1.98 -18.69
CA TYR A 117 20.46 -2.33 -18.62
C TYR A 117 19.64 -1.29 -17.86
N LYS A 118 20.19 -0.76 -16.77
CA LYS A 118 19.51 0.23 -15.93
C LYS A 118 20.51 1.21 -15.33
N ALA A 119 20.22 2.50 -15.45
CA ALA A 119 20.91 3.56 -14.73
C ALA A 119 19.90 4.61 -14.32
N MET A 120 19.37 4.49 -13.11
CA MET A 120 18.20 5.23 -12.68
C MET A 120 18.37 5.79 -11.28
N TYR A 121 17.84 6.98 -11.08
CA TYR A 121 17.58 7.58 -9.78
C TYR A 121 16.10 7.40 -9.42
N GLU A 122 15.82 6.99 -8.20
CA GLU A 122 14.47 6.79 -7.66
C GLU A 122 14.36 7.49 -6.30
N ARG A 123 13.21 8.12 -6.05
CA ARG A 123 12.85 8.70 -4.77
C ARG A 123 11.43 8.30 -4.42
N ASP A 124 11.29 7.53 -3.35
CA ASP A 124 10.00 7.08 -2.84
C ASP A 124 9.74 7.74 -1.49
N PHE A 125 8.72 8.60 -1.40
CA PHE A 125 8.38 9.33 -0.18
C PHE A 125 6.90 9.64 -0.10
N ALA A 126 6.28 9.40 1.07
CA ALA A 126 4.89 9.74 1.35
C ALA A 126 3.87 9.27 0.29
N GLY A 127 4.03 8.04 -0.20
CA GLY A 127 3.17 7.46 -1.22
C GLY A 127 3.40 7.98 -2.64
N HIS A 128 4.39 8.85 -2.86
CA HIS A 128 4.81 9.33 -4.18
C HIS A 128 6.16 8.75 -4.59
N ARG A 129 6.26 8.37 -5.86
CA ARG A 129 7.47 7.86 -6.50
C ARG A 129 7.89 8.79 -7.61
N PHE A 130 9.09 9.33 -7.52
CA PHE A 130 9.75 10.00 -8.63
C PHE A 130 10.91 9.14 -9.10
N ALA A 131 10.98 8.82 -10.39
CA ALA A 131 12.13 8.10 -10.93
C ALA A 131 12.56 8.69 -12.25
N GLY A 132 13.87 8.72 -12.49
CA GLY A 132 14.46 9.32 -13.68
C GLY A 132 15.77 8.66 -14.06
N GLY A 133 15.97 8.46 -15.36
CA GLY A 133 17.19 7.90 -15.90
C GLY A 133 16.95 6.99 -17.09
N MET A 134 17.86 6.04 -17.24
CA MET A 134 17.86 5.06 -18.31
C MET A 134 17.38 3.71 -17.79
N LEU A 135 16.49 3.08 -18.54
CA LEU A 135 16.09 1.68 -18.35
C LEU A 135 15.86 1.02 -19.71
N ASP A 136 16.10 -0.27 -19.79
CA ASP A 136 15.64 -1.06 -20.93
C ASP A 136 14.12 -1.35 -20.86
N THR A 137 13.55 -1.82 -21.97
CA THR A 137 12.12 -2.15 -22.05
C THR A 137 11.71 -3.34 -21.17
N TRP A 138 12.67 -4.13 -20.68
CA TRP A 138 12.39 -5.24 -19.76
C TRP A 138 12.17 -4.73 -18.33
N ASN A 139 12.92 -3.71 -17.92
CA ASN A 139 12.81 -3.02 -16.65
C ASN A 139 11.61 -2.06 -16.58
N LEU A 140 10.89 -1.84 -17.68
CA LEU A 140 9.69 -0.99 -17.72
C LEU A 140 8.53 -1.53 -16.86
N GLN A 141 8.56 -2.81 -16.51
CA GLN A 141 7.57 -3.40 -15.60
C GLN A 141 7.63 -2.81 -14.19
N SER A 142 8.80 -2.28 -13.77
CA SER A 142 8.95 -1.57 -12.49
C SER A 142 8.26 -0.20 -12.49
N LEU A 143 7.96 0.30 -13.68
CA LEU A 143 7.37 1.59 -13.94
C LEU A 143 5.85 1.41 -14.13
N GLY A 144 5.39 0.44 -14.91
CA GLY A 144 3.98 0.06 -14.92
C GLY A 144 3.70 -1.02 -15.97
N PRO A 145 2.47 -1.55 -16.05
CA PRO A 145 2.12 -2.51 -17.09
C PRO A 145 2.06 -1.80 -18.46
N MET A 146 3.18 -1.73 -19.17
CA MET A 146 3.23 -1.29 -20.57
C MET A 146 3.49 -2.49 -21.48
N THR A 147 2.48 -2.89 -22.26
CA THR A 147 2.52 -4.08 -23.12
C THR A 147 2.86 -3.77 -24.59
N ALA A 148 3.30 -2.54 -24.91
CA ALA A 148 3.27 -2.03 -26.28
C ALA A 148 4.62 -1.54 -26.86
N ILE A 149 5.76 -1.75 -26.18
CA ILE A 149 7.06 -1.22 -26.63
C ILE A 149 8.00 -2.38 -27.00
N SER A 150 8.54 -2.35 -28.22
CA SER A 150 9.54 -3.30 -28.72
C SER A 150 10.92 -3.03 -28.10
N ALA A 151 11.85 -3.98 -28.12
CA ALA A 151 13.16 -3.89 -27.44
C ALA A 151 13.92 -2.56 -27.68
N GLY A 152 14.48 -1.97 -26.61
CA GLY A 152 15.27 -0.75 -26.68
C GLY A 152 15.56 -0.11 -25.32
N LYS A 153 16.20 1.06 -25.35
CA LYS A 153 16.59 1.87 -24.18
C LYS A 153 15.69 3.09 -24.06
N ILE A 154 15.11 3.30 -22.90
CA ILE A 154 14.24 4.44 -22.59
C ILE A 154 15.01 5.38 -21.68
N TYR A 155 15.03 6.66 -22.03
CA TYR A 155 15.58 7.72 -21.19
C TYR A 155 14.43 8.63 -20.81
N GLY A 156 14.07 8.68 -19.53
CA GLY A 156 12.88 9.42 -19.14
C GLY A 156 12.80 9.73 -17.68
N LEU A 157 11.77 10.49 -17.36
CA LEU A 157 11.33 10.82 -16.03
C LEU A 157 9.94 10.25 -15.80
N SER A 158 9.64 10.07 -14.52
CA SER A 158 8.38 9.51 -14.10
C SER A 158 7.96 9.97 -12.75
N TRP A 159 6.65 10.03 -12.60
CA TRP A 159 6.04 10.40 -11.35
C TRP A 159 4.70 9.70 -11.20
N GLY A 160 4.46 9.17 -10.01
CA GLY A 160 3.19 8.54 -9.68
C GLY A 160 3.01 8.38 -8.19
N ASN A 161 1.86 7.82 -7.83
CA ASN A 161 1.56 7.47 -6.44
C ASN A 161 1.64 5.96 -6.16
N GLN A 162 2.27 5.20 -7.08
CA GLN A 162 2.60 3.79 -6.91
C GLN A 162 4.01 3.68 -6.32
N ALA A 163 4.14 4.07 -5.06
CA ALA A 163 5.39 4.02 -4.32
C ALA A 163 5.38 2.86 -3.31
N SER A 164 6.55 2.31 -2.99
CA SER A 164 6.69 1.31 -1.92
C SER A 164 6.67 1.93 -0.50
N SER A 165 6.41 3.23 -0.38
CA SER A 165 6.47 4.02 0.85
C SER A 165 5.14 4.10 1.62
N THR A 166 4.07 3.46 1.14
CA THR A 166 2.79 3.39 1.86
C THR A 166 2.35 1.94 2.01
N ILE A 167 2.17 1.50 3.25
CA ILE A 167 1.58 0.20 3.54
C ILE A 167 0.08 0.42 3.71
N PHE A 168 -0.70 -0.27 2.88
CA PHE A 168 -2.15 -0.31 3.03
C PHE A 168 -2.50 -1.51 3.90
N ASP A 169 -3.01 -1.27 5.11
CA ASP A 169 -3.46 -2.34 5.98
C ASP A 169 -4.80 -2.89 5.48
N SER A 170 -4.75 -4.01 4.76
CA SER A 170 -5.92 -4.75 4.28
C SER A 170 -6.42 -5.79 5.28
N SER A 171 -5.87 -5.82 6.51
CA SER A 171 -6.30 -6.78 7.53
C SER A 171 -7.66 -6.43 8.13
N GLN A 172 -8.12 -5.18 8.03
CA GLN A 172 -9.49 -4.79 8.37
C GLN A 172 -10.48 -5.10 7.23
N SER A 173 -11.75 -5.27 7.59
CA SER A 173 -12.87 -5.41 6.65
C SER A 173 -13.02 -4.15 5.80
N ALA A 174 -13.15 -4.35 4.49
CA ALA A 174 -13.48 -3.34 3.49
C ALA A 174 -14.71 -2.51 3.89
N THR A 175 -15.73 -3.22 4.36
CA THR A 175 -16.96 -2.65 4.92
C THR A 175 -16.79 -2.53 6.43
N PRO A 176 -16.71 -1.31 7.00
CA PRO A 176 -16.58 -1.14 8.44
C PRO A 176 -17.75 -1.79 9.19
N VAL A 177 -17.45 -2.57 10.20
CA VAL A 177 -18.44 -3.15 11.12
C VAL A 177 -18.61 -2.17 12.27
N ILE A 178 -19.81 -1.59 12.41
CA ILE A 178 -20.06 -0.52 13.39
C ILE A 178 -20.94 -1.05 14.51
N ALA A 179 -20.49 -0.84 15.74
CA ALA A 179 -21.26 -1.12 16.95
C ALA A 179 -21.59 0.17 17.69
N PHE A 180 -22.83 0.30 18.13
CA PHE A 180 -23.30 1.38 19.00
C PHE A 180 -23.41 0.87 20.43
N LEU A 181 -22.69 1.51 21.34
CA LEU A 181 -22.71 1.19 22.76
C LEU A 181 -23.34 2.37 23.54
N PRO A 182 -24.52 2.18 24.17
CA PRO A 182 -25.15 3.21 25.00
C PRO A 182 -24.46 3.40 26.36
N ALA A 183 -23.64 2.44 26.79
CA ALA A 183 -22.74 2.53 27.93
C ALA A 183 -21.52 1.62 27.67
N ALA A 184 -20.47 1.72 28.50
CA ALA A 184 -19.30 0.85 28.36
C ALA A 184 -19.70 -0.63 28.41
N GLY A 185 -19.17 -1.43 27.49
CA GLY A 185 -19.59 -2.80 27.30
C GLY A 185 -18.72 -3.57 26.32
N GLU A 186 -19.22 -4.72 25.90
CA GLU A 186 -18.53 -5.65 25.00
C GLU A 186 -19.29 -5.81 23.69
N VAL A 187 -18.54 -6.02 22.61
CA VAL A 187 -19.06 -6.41 21.31
C VAL A 187 -18.53 -7.80 20.99
N HIS A 188 -19.46 -8.74 20.82
CA HIS A 188 -19.16 -10.11 20.44
C HIS A 188 -19.48 -10.26 18.96
N LEU A 189 -18.51 -10.77 18.21
CA LEU A 189 -18.68 -11.13 16.80
C LEU A 189 -18.82 -12.64 16.71
N THR A 190 -19.98 -13.11 16.24
CA THR A 190 -20.22 -14.54 16.03
C THR A 190 -20.53 -14.82 14.56
N ARG A 191 -20.20 -16.02 14.10
CA ARG A 191 -20.55 -16.52 12.77
C ARG A 191 -21.03 -17.96 12.91
N ASP A 192 -22.21 -18.26 12.38
CA ASP A 192 -22.78 -19.61 12.39
C ASP A 192 -22.77 -20.22 13.82
N GLY A 193 -23.03 -19.40 14.85
CA GLY A 193 -22.99 -19.80 16.26
C GLY A 193 -21.60 -19.90 16.90
N ARG A 194 -20.52 -19.69 16.14
CA ARG A 194 -19.14 -19.68 16.63
C ARG A 194 -18.66 -18.26 16.93
N LEU A 195 -18.14 -18.05 18.13
CA LEU A 195 -17.49 -16.80 18.52
C LEU A 195 -16.19 -16.60 17.76
N LEU A 196 -16.06 -15.44 17.11
CA LEU A 196 -14.88 -15.03 16.35
C LEU A 196 -14.03 -14.02 17.12
N SER A 197 -14.65 -13.07 17.81
CA SER A 197 -13.94 -12.01 18.54
C SER A 197 -14.81 -11.44 19.67
N VAL A 198 -14.17 -11.02 20.75
CA VAL A 198 -14.75 -10.22 21.84
C VAL A 198 -13.91 -8.97 22.02
N GLN A 199 -14.56 -7.81 22.10
CA GLN A 199 -13.89 -6.53 22.21
C GLN A 199 -14.63 -5.58 23.14
N ASN A 200 -13.89 -4.84 23.95
CA ASN A 200 -14.44 -3.91 24.92
C ASN A 200 -14.43 -2.49 24.34
N PHE A 201 -15.53 -1.78 24.51
CA PHE A 201 -15.69 -0.41 24.03
C PHE A 201 -16.30 0.47 25.11
N THR A 202 -15.95 1.75 25.05
CA THR A 202 -16.63 2.81 25.80
C THR A 202 -18.00 3.09 25.18
N MET A 203 -18.79 3.96 25.81
CA MET A 203 -20.01 4.49 25.20
C MET A 203 -19.68 5.23 23.89
N GLY A 204 -20.45 4.97 22.84
CA GLY A 204 -20.30 5.65 21.54
C GLY A 204 -20.53 4.74 20.33
N ASN A 205 -20.29 5.31 19.14
CA ASN A 205 -20.24 4.56 17.87
C ASN A 205 -18.78 4.21 17.57
N HIS A 206 -18.49 2.91 17.48
CA HIS A 206 -17.13 2.40 17.28
C HIS A 206 -17.05 1.44 16.10
N GLU A 207 -15.96 1.53 15.34
CA GLU A 207 -15.56 0.50 14.38
C GLU A 207 -14.93 -0.68 15.12
N VAL A 208 -15.50 -1.87 14.92
CA VAL A 208 -15.04 -3.12 15.51
C VAL A 208 -13.75 -3.57 14.82
N ASP A 209 -12.77 -4.03 15.60
CA ASP A 209 -11.51 -4.54 15.05
C ASP A 209 -11.73 -5.90 14.37
N THR A 210 -11.54 -5.95 13.06
CA THR A 210 -11.75 -7.15 12.25
C THR A 210 -10.44 -7.82 11.80
N ARG A 211 -9.28 -7.37 12.29
CA ARG A 211 -7.96 -7.89 11.88
C ARG A 211 -7.78 -9.37 12.15
N GLY A 212 -8.21 -9.81 13.34
CA GLY A 212 -8.14 -11.22 13.76
C GLY A 212 -9.15 -12.14 13.08
N LEU A 213 -10.10 -11.61 12.29
CA LEU A 213 -11.12 -12.43 11.64
C LEU A 213 -10.57 -13.14 10.38
N PRO A 214 -11.12 -14.30 9.99
CA PRO A 214 -10.74 -14.98 8.75
C PRO A 214 -10.96 -14.11 7.49
N TYR A 215 -10.16 -14.32 6.45
CA TYR A 215 -10.38 -13.71 5.14
C TYR A 215 -11.62 -14.31 4.45
N GLY A 216 -12.28 -13.50 3.61
CA GLY A 216 -13.49 -13.87 2.87
C GLY A 216 -14.61 -12.85 3.00
N ILE A 217 -15.72 -13.13 2.31
CA ILE A 217 -16.96 -12.37 2.39
C ILE A 217 -17.98 -13.24 3.13
N TYR A 218 -18.43 -12.79 4.29
CA TYR A 218 -19.39 -13.53 5.11
C TYR A 218 -20.14 -12.57 6.04
N ASP A 219 -21.30 -13.01 6.49
CA ASP A 219 -22.08 -12.27 7.47
C ASP A 219 -21.67 -12.71 8.89
N VAL A 220 -21.58 -11.74 9.80
CA VAL A 220 -21.34 -11.93 11.23
C VAL A 220 -22.50 -11.34 12.01
N GLU A 221 -22.88 -11.97 13.10
CA GLU A 221 -23.78 -11.36 14.07
C GLU A 221 -22.96 -10.48 15.02
N VAL A 222 -23.30 -9.20 15.07
CA VAL A 222 -22.71 -8.22 15.98
C VAL A 222 -23.63 -8.12 17.19
N GLU A 223 -23.19 -8.69 18.31
CA GLU A 223 -23.90 -8.66 19.57
C GLU A 223 -23.27 -7.61 20.49
N VAL A 224 -24.06 -6.64 20.92
CA VAL A 224 -23.63 -5.62 21.89
C VAL A 224 -24.14 -6.02 23.27
N ILE A 225 -23.21 -6.19 24.20
CA ILE A 225 -23.48 -6.60 25.57
C ILE A 225 -23.12 -5.47 26.51
N VAL A 226 -24.09 -5.05 27.33
CA VAL A 226 -23.92 -4.02 28.34
C VAL A 226 -24.48 -4.56 29.65
N ASN A 227 -23.72 -4.45 30.73
CA ASN A 227 -24.09 -4.97 32.06
C ASN A 227 -24.53 -6.46 32.02
N GLY A 228 -23.84 -7.28 31.21
CA GLY A 228 -24.10 -8.71 31.08
C GLY A 228 -25.38 -9.09 30.30
N ARG A 229 -26.05 -8.13 29.64
CA ARG A 229 -27.23 -8.40 28.80
C ARG A 229 -26.98 -7.99 27.36
N VAL A 230 -27.43 -8.81 26.42
CA VAL A 230 -27.43 -8.48 24.99
C VAL A 230 -28.49 -7.41 24.75
N ILE A 231 -28.05 -6.20 24.42
CA ILE A 231 -28.93 -5.06 24.16
C ILE A 231 -29.16 -4.84 22.66
N SER A 232 -28.32 -5.40 21.81
CA SER A 232 -28.47 -5.35 20.36
C SER A 232 -27.84 -6.58 19.72
N LYS A 233 -28.50 -7.12 18.69
CA LYS A 233 -27.99 -8.20 17.86
C LYS A 233 -28.35 -7.89 16.42
N ARG A 234 -27.34 -7.73 15.55
CA ARG A 234 -27.55 -7.35 14.15
C ARG A 234 -26.59 -8.09 13.22
N PRO A 235 -27.07 -8.68 12.12
CA PRO A 235 -26.19 -9.20 11.10
C PRO A 235 -25.50 -8.04 10.37
N GLN A 236 -24.19 -8.13 10.18
CA GLN A 236 -23.38 -7.24 9.35
C GLN A 236 -22.44 -8.05 8.46
N ARG A 237 -22.10 -7.49 7.30
CA ARG A 237 -21.22 -8.17 6.36
C ARG A 237 -19.76 -7.80 6.59
N VAL A 238 -18.95 -8.81 6.83
CA VAL A 238 -17.49 -8.70 6.78
C VAL A 238 -17.03 -8.97 5.35
N ASN A 239 -16.20 -8.08 4.84
CA ASN A 239 -15.59 -8.22 3.52
C ASN A 239 -14.07 -8.06 3.66
N LYS A 240 -13.38 -9.19 3.83
CA LYS A 240 -11.93 -9.24 3.94
C LYS A 240 -11.36 -9.86 2.66
N LEU A 241 -10.93 -9.00 1.74
CA LEU A 241 -10.28 -9.42 0.51
C LEU A 241 -8.81 -9.75 0.80
N PHE A 242 -8.36 -10.93 0.37
CA PHE A 242 -6.95 -11.23 0.35
C PHE A 242 -6.31 -10.41 -0.78
N SER A 243 -5.68 -9.29 -0.45
CA SER A 243 -4.92 -8.48 -1.40
C SER A 243 -3.47 -8.40 -0.92
N ARG A 244 -2.53 -8.86 -1.78
CA ARG A 244 -1.09 -8.64 -1.61
C ARG A 244 -0.65 -7.23 -2.07
N GLY A 245 -1.59 -6.38 -2.48
CA GLY A 245 -1.33 -5.04 -3.03
C GLY A 245 -2.13 -3.96 -2.32
N ARG A 246 -2.45 -2.86 -3.04
CA ARG A 246 -3.24 -1.74 -2.49
C ARG A 246 -4.52 -2.26 -1.82
N GLY A 247 -4.68 -1.95 -0.54
CA GLY A 247 -5.81 -2.33 0.28
C GLY A 247 -7.10 -1.58 -0.09
N VAL A 248 -8.19 -1.94 0.57
CA VAL A 248 -9.49 -1.27 0.34
C VAL A 248 -9.43 0.17 0.85
N GLY A 249 -9.81 1.12 -0.01
CA GLY A 249 -9.77 2.56 0.29
C GLY A 249 -8.47 3.25 -0.12
N ALA A 250 -7.56 2.55 -0.81
CA ALA A 250 -6.38 3.18 -1.39
C ALA A 250 -6.76 4.23 -2.45
N PRO A 251 -6.04 5.37 -2.53
CA PRO A 251 -6.29 6.39 -3.54
C PRO A 251 -6.07 5.84 -4.95
N LEU A 252 -6.73 6.46 -5.94
CA LEU A 252 -6.59 6.12 -7.37
C LEU A 252 -5.11 6.01 -7.74
N ALA A 253 -4.70 4.86 -8.28
CA ALA A 253 -3.35 4.67 -8.77
C ALA A 253 -3.15 5.42 -10.08
N TRP A 254 -2.12 6.25 -10.16
CA TRP A 254 -1.76 6.95 -11.39
C TRP A 254 -0.25 7.06 -11.53
N GLN A 255 0.21 7.10 -12.79
CA GLN A 255 1.61 7.22 -13.11
C GLN A 255 1.78 7.84 -14.49
N VAL A 256 2.67 8.82 -14.57
CA VAL A 256 2.96 9.58 -15.79
C VAL A 256 4.43 9.42 -16.13
N TRP A 257 4.70 9.29 -17.43
CA TRP A 257 6.01 9.07 -18.01
C TRP A 257 6.26 10.10 -19.10
N GLY A 258 7.49 10.59 -19.19
CA GLY A 258 7.94 11.41 -20.30
C GLY A 258 9.42 11.15 -20.57
N GLY A 259 9.79 10.98 -21.83
CA GLY A 259 11.16 10.63 -22.19
C GLY A 259 11.34 10.35 -23.67
N SER A 260 12.57 10.05 -24.05
CA SER A 260 12.92 9.60 -25.39
C SER A 260 13.11 8.08 -25.41
N PHE A 261 12.78 7.49 -26.56
CA PHE A 261 12.93 6.06 -26.78
C PHE A 261 13.98 5.81 -27.86
N HIS A 262 14.96 4.97 -27.53
CA HIS A 262 16.01 4.53 -28.45
C HIS A 262 15.81 3.04 -28.76
N MET A 263 15.39 2.74 -29.98
CA MET A 263 15.22 1.36 -30.44
C MET A 263 16.58 0.75 -30.78
N ASP A 264 16.80 -0.49 -30.33
CA ASP A 264 17.97 -1.23 -30.76
C ASP A 264 17.87 -1.57 -32.25
N ARG A 265 19.02 -1.65 -32.93
CA ARG A 265 19.07 -1.94 -34.36
C ARG A 265 18.51 -3.34 -34.63
N TRP A 266 17.31 -3.43 -35.17
CA TRP A 266 16.81 -4.65 -35.79
C TRP A 266 17.51 -4.85 -37.14
N SER A 267 18.24 -5.96 -37.30
CA SER A 267 18.74 -6.42 -38.60
C SER A 267 17.69 -7.32 -39.23
N GLU A 268 16.96 -6.81 -40.22
CA GLU A 268 16.16 -7.65 -41.11
C GLU A 268 17.13 -8.33 -42.08
N ASN A 269 17.00 -9.66 -42.21
CA ASN A 269 17.89 -10.49 -42.99
C ASN A 269 18.15 -9.90 -44.40
N GLY A 270 19.37 -9.43 -44.62
CA GLY A 270 19.93 -9.17 -45.95
C GLY A 270 19.25 -8.06 -46.77
N LYS A 271 19.40 -6.79 -46.36
CA LYS A 271 19.88 -5.66 -47.21
C LYS A 271 19.60 -4.29 -46.56
N LYS A 272 20.66 -3.47 -46.50
CA LYS A 272 20.73 -2.03 -46.20
C LYS A 272 20.38 -1.58 -44.77
N THR A 273 21.45 -1.32 -44.02
CA THR A 273 21.47 -0.53 -42.78
C THR A 273 20.83 0.85 -43.01
N ARG A 274 19.81 1.18 -42.22
CA ARG A 274 19.28 2.55 -42.08
C ARG A 274 19.68 3.10 -40.71
N PRO A 275 20.01 4.41 -40.61
CA PRO A 275 20.42 5.01 -39.34
C PRO A 275 19.25 5.10 -38.34
N ALA A 276 19.60 5.22 -37.06
CA ALA A 276 18.68 5.28 -35.93
C ALA A 276 17.62 6.37 -36.13
N LYS A 277 16.37 6.07 -35.77
CA LYS A 277 15.26 7.02 -35.82
C LYS A 277 14.91 7.41 -34.39
N GLU A 278 15.19 8.66 -34.05
CA GLU A 278 14.62 9.28 -32.85
C GLU A 278 13.12 9.44 -33.07
N VAL A 279 12.31 8.94 -32.14
CA VAL A 279 10.89 9.25 -32.07
C VAL A 279 10.72 10.05 -30.78
N GLY A 280 10.50 11.35 -30.95
CA GLY A 280 10.18 12.29 -29.86
C GLY A 280 8.71 12.25 -29.48
#